data_AF-A0A031IL93-F1
#
_entry.id   AF-A0A031IL93-F1
#
_cell.length_a   1.000
_cell.length_b   1.000
_cell.length_c   1.000
_cell.angle_alpha   90.00
_cell.angle_beta   90.00
_cell.angle_gamma   90.00
#
_symmetry.space_group_name_H-M   'P 1'
#
loop_
_entity.id
_entity.type
_entity.pdbx_description
1 polymer ?
#
loop_
_entity_poly.entity_id
_entity_poly.type
_entity_poly.pdbx_seq_one_letter_code
_entity_poly.pdbx_strand_id
1 'polypeptide(L)'
;MKRWFIVIASLVGVIGGGALMMTYAFTQDIDSDETREAEIQQKAKTYLEKHLPEAKVTGSIYDNMGNFSFEYAARAIDEKTNTEFFVYQDEESGRFVDTYHASLWEDQLERRITLPTLNDVNAELDMVVLFDNDKIQQLGNARFDSKAYLRTEVAPTILISVPRKQSEQDKTQITAWAKSLREQKILQYMTVKVDYVSEKGELLENGNSLFVTL
;
A
#
# COMPACT_ATOMS: atom_id res chain seq x y z
N MET A 1 -53.16 -30.78 12.43
CA MET A 1 -52.85 -29.40 11.98
C MET A 1 -51.91 -28.63 12.92
N LYS A 2 -52.18 -28.50 14.22
CA LYS A 2 -51.30 -27.75 15.17
C LYS A 2 -49.82 -28.20 15.20
N ARG A 3 -49.55 -29.51 15.16
CA ARG A 3 -48.17 -30.05 15.22
C ARG A 3 -47.31 -29.68 14.01
N TRP A 4 -47.89 -29.62 12.81
CA TRP A 4 -47.16 -29.31 11.58
C TRP A 4 -46.88 -27.80 11.47
N PHE A 5 -47.80 -26.96 11.95
CA PHE A 5 -47.60 -25.51 12.06
C PHE A 5 -46.43 -25.14 12.99
N ILE A 6 -46.28 -25.83 14.13
CA ILE A 6 -45.18 -25.58 15.08
C ILE A 6 -43.83 -25.94 14.46
N VAL A 7 -43.76 -27.07 13.73
CA VAL A 7 -42.52 -27.50 13.06
C VAL A 7 -42.12 -26.51 11.95
N ILE A 8 -43.07 -26.08 11.11
CA ILE A 8 -42.79 -25.11 10.04
C ILE A 8 -42.40 -23.73 10.62
N ALA A 9 -43.08 -23.25 11.66
CA ALA A 9 -42.74 -22.00 12.33
C ALA A 9 -41.36 -22.05 13.01
N SER A 10 -40.99 -23.19 13.59
CA SER A 10 -39.66 -23.38 14.17
C SER A 10 -38.55 -23.38 13.10
N LEU A 11 -38.80 -23.97 11.92
CA LEU A 11 -37.84 -23.97 10.82
C LEU A 11 -37.61 -22.56 10.25
N VAL A 12 -38.69 -21.79 10.08
CA VAL A 12 -38.63 -20.40 9.61
C VAL A 12 -37.93 -19.50 10.64
N GLY A 13 -38.15 -19.74 11.93
CA GLY A 13 -37.48 -19.00 13.01
C GLY A 13 -35.96 -19.25 13.06
N VAL A 14 -35.52 -20.49 12.83
CA VAL A 14 -34.08 -20.81 12.79
C VAL A 14 -33.40 -20.23 11.55
N ILE A 15 -34.04 -20.32 10.38
CA ILE A 15 -33.49 -19.79 9.13
C ILE A 15 -33.49 -18.24 9.15
N GLY A 16 -34.58 -17.61 9.58
CA GLY A 16 -34.68 -16.15 9.69
C GLY A 16 -33.80 -15.57 10.79
N GLY A 17 -33.73 -16.24 11.94
CA GLY A 17 -32.85 -15.86 13.05
C GLY A 17 -31.37 -16.00 12.69
N GLY A 18 -31.00 -17.08 11.98
CA GLY A 18 -29.65 -17.28 11.45
C GLY A 18 -29.25 -16.20 10.44
N ALA A 19 -30.14 -15.86 9.51
CA ALA A 19 -29.90 -14.78 8.54
C ALA A 19 -29.70 -13.42 9.23
N LEU A 20 -30.53 -13.08 10.24
CA LEU A 20 -30.40 -11.84 11.00
C LEU A 20 -29.11 -11.77 11.84
N MET A 21 -28.72 -12.89 12.48
CA MET A 21 -27.45 -12.98 13.19
C MET A 21 -26.27 -12.80 12.24
N MET A 22 -26.33 -13.43 11.06
CA MET A 22 -25.29 -13.33 10.06
C MET A 22 -25.18 -11.91 9.53
N THR A 23 -26.29 -11.24 9.19
CA THR A 23 -26.26 -9.83 8.77
C THR A 23 -25.76 -8.90 9.86
N TYR A 24 -26.07 -9.18 11.13
CA TYR A 24 -25.60 -8.38 12.26
C TYR A 24 -24.08 -8.52 12.49
N ALA A 25 -23.55 -9.74 12.39
CA ALA A 25 -22.12 -10.00 12.44
C ALA A 25 -21.38 -9.31 11.29
N PHE A 26 -21.92 -9.38 10.06
CA PHE A 26 -21.35 -8.68 8.91
C PHE A 26 -21.40 -7.16 9.05
N THR A 27 -22.44 -6.58 9.65
CA THR A 27 -22.46 -5.13 9.91
C THR A 27 -21.46 -4.70 10.98
N GLN A 28 -21.20 -5.53 12.01
CA GLN A 28 -20.18 -5.21 13.01
C GLN A 28 -18.75 -5.33 12.47
N ASP A 29 -18.47 -6.25 11.56
CA ASP A 29 -17.14 -6.36 10.93
C ASP A 29 -16.84 -5.20 9.96
N ILE A 30 -17.88 -4.51 9.45
CA ILE A 30 -17.73 -3.41 8.49
C ILE A 30 -17.51 -2.06 9.19
N ASP A 31 -18.13 -1.83 10.35
CA ASP A 31 -18.04 -0.55 11.05
C ASP A 31 -16.78 -0.48 11.92
N SER A 32 -16.01 0.60 11.76
CA SER A 32 -14.84 0.88 12.61
C SER A 32 -15.25 1.10 14.07
N ASP A 33 -14.50 0.54 15.01
CA ASP A 33 -14.69 0.82 16.45
C ASP A 33 -14.09 2.18 16.80
N GLU A 34 -14.94 3.20 17.02
CA GLU A 34 -14.54 4.56 17.42
C GLU A 34 -13.59 4.57 18.65
N THR A 35 -13.73 3.59 19.55
CA THR A 35 -12.86 3.45 20.73
C THR A 35 -11.45 3.04 20.31
N ARG A 36 -11.33 2.06 19.42
CA ARG A 36 -10.04 1.60 18.89
C ARG A 36 -9.38 2.68 18.04
N GLU A 37 -10.17 3.42 17.28
CA GLU A 37 -9.69 4.57 16.50
C GLU A 37 -9.11 5.68 17.40
N ALA A 38 -9.82 6.03 18.48
CA ALA A 38 -9.30 7.00 19.45
C ALA A 38 -8.03 6.47 20.15
N GLU A 39 -8.01 5.18 20.48
CA GLU A 39 -6.87 4.52 21.12
C GLU A 39 -5.62 4.52 20.21
N ILE A 40 -5.76 4.15 18.93
CA ILE A 40 -4.63 4.11 17.99
C ILE A 40 -4.08 5.51 17.76
N GLN A 41 -4.94 6.53 17.64
CA GLN A 41 -4.51 7.91 17.50
C GLN A 41 -3.72 8.39 18.73
N GLN A 42 -4.19 8.08 19.94
CA GLN A 42 -3.51 8.49 21.17
C GLN A 42 -2.15 7.80 21.34
N LYS A 43 -2.08 6.50 21.05
CA LYS A 43 -0.81 5.75 21.07
C LYS A 43 0.16 6.24 20.00
N ALA A 44 -0.34 6.54 18.80
CA ALA A 44 0.46 7.10 17.71
C ALA A 44 1.05 8.47 18.08
N LYS A 45 0.29 9.36 18.72
CA LYS A 45 0.82 10.64 19.24
C LYS A 45 2.03 10.40 20.16
N THR A 46 1.90 9.47 21.11
CA THR A 46 2.98 9.11 22.04
C THR A 46 4.20 8.52 21.33
N TYR A 47 3.99 7.75 20.26
CA TYR A 47 5.08 7.23 19.43
C TYR A 47 5.79 8.37 18.68
N LEU A 48 5.03 9.25 18.02
CA LEU A 48 5.56 10.35 17.22
C LEU A 48 6.38 11.34 18.05
N GLU A 49 5.98 11.65 19.29
CA GLU A 49 6.76 12.49 20.20
C GLU A 49 8.22 12.04 20.38
N LYS A 50 8.49 10.74 20.24
CA LYS A 50 9.83 10.16 20.40
C LYS A 50 10.58 10.01 19.08
N HIS A 51 9.87 9.72 18.00
CA HIS A 51 10.48 9.29 16.74
C HIS A 51 10.40 10.36 15.62
N LEU A 52 9.31 11.12 15.57
CA LEU A 52 9.00 12.11 14.54
C LEU A 52 8.20 13.28 15.18
N PRO A 53 8.83 14.07 16.07
CA PRO A 53 8.13 15.05 16.93
C PRO A 53 7.47 16.21 16.17
N GLU A 54 7.82 16.37 14.89
CA GLU A 54 7.27 17.40 14.00
C GLU A 54 5.98 16.94 13.30
N ALA A 55 5.70 15.63 13.30
CA ALA A 55 4.54 15.06 12.64
C ALA A 55 3.29 15.18 13.52
N LYS A 56 2.13 15.29 12.88
CA LYS A 56 0.82 15.42 13.54
C LYS A 56 -0.11 14.30 13.14
N VAL A 57 -0.78 13.69 14.10
CA VAL A 57 -1.89 12.76 13.85
C VAL A 57 -3.10 13.55 13.33
N THR A 58 -3.61 13.16 12.17
CA THR A 58 -4.74 13.81 11.49
C THR A 58 -6.02 12.98 11.51
N GLY A 59 -5.92 11.68 11.79
CA GLY A 59 -7.06 10.79 11.89
C GLY A 59 -6.67 9.33 12.07
N SER A 60 -7.59 8.44 11.74
CA SER A 60 -7.44 6.98 11.78
C SER A 60 -7.92 6.36 10.47
N ILE A 61 -7.50 5.13 10.24
CA ILE A 61 -8.03 4.26 9.19
C ILE A 61 -8.19 2.85 9.77
N TYR A 62 -9.31 2.22 9.40
CA TYR A 62 -9.58 0.81 9.62
C TYR A 62 -9.56 0.11 8.25
N ASP A 63 -8.76 -0.95 8.13
CA ASP A 63 -8.66 -1.75 6.92
C ASP A 63 -9.33 -3.11 7.10
N ASN A 64 -10.60 -3.17 6.73
CA ASN A 64 -11.41 -4.39 6.76
C ASN A 64 -11.17 -5.32 5.57
N MET A 65 -10.33 -4.93 4.61
CA MET A 65 -10.10 -5.65 3.37
C MET A 65 -8.70 -6.30 3.28
N GLY A 66 -7.83 -6.06 4.27
CA GLY A 66 -6.49 -6.63 4.32
C GLY A 66 -5.58 -6.11 3.19
N ASN A 67 -5.74 -4.85 2.82
CA ASN A 67 -4.88 -4.14 1.88
C ASN A 67 -3.52 -3.77 2.51
N PHE A 68 -3.50 -3.59 3.83
CA PHE A 68 -2.34 -3.21 4.62
C PHE A 68 -1.94 -4.30 5.60
N SER A 69 -0.74 -4.18 6.13
CA SER A 69 -0.21 -5.03 7.20
C SER A 69 -0.77 -4.70 8.59
N PHE A 70 -1.89 -3.97 8.66
CA PHE A 70 -2.53 -3.55 9.89
C PHE A 70 -4.04 -3.54 9.73
N GLU A 71 -4.75 -3.82 10.82
CA GLU A 71 -6.20 -3.62 10.91
C GLU A 71 -6.54 -2.15 11.18
N TYR A 72 -5.83 -1.51 12.12
CA TYR A 72 -6.01 -0.11 12.50
C TYR A 72 -4.69 0.66 12.44
N ALA A 73 -4.73 1.85 11.85
CA ALA A 73 -3.61 2.78 11.88
C ALA A 73 -4.08 4.21 12.18
N ALA A 74 -3.20 4.99 12.79
CA ALA A 74 -3.34 6.44 12.82
C ALA A 74 -2.74 7.03 11.54
N ARG A 75 -3.47 7.94 10.90
CA ARG A 75 -2.93 8.78 9.83
C ARG A 75 -2.16 9.94 10.44
N ALA A 76 -0.97 10.20 9.95
CA ALA A 76 -0.12 11.30 10.37
C ALA A 76 0.42 12.06 9.15
N ILE A 77 0.78 13.33 9.37
CA ILE A 77 1.41 14.18 8.36
C ILE A 77 2.64 14.85 8.96
N ASP A 78 3.75 14.85 8.21
CA ASP A 78 4.86 15.76 8.43
C ASP A 78 4.63 17.03 7.58
N GLU A 79 4.28 18.13 8.24
CA GLU A 79 3.99 19.41 7.57
C GLU A 79 5.22 20.00 6.87
N LYS A 80 6.44 19.61 7.25
CA LYS A 80 7.67 20.13 6.62
C LYS A 80 7.89 19.54 5.23
N THR A 81 7.64 18.24 5.07
CA THR A 81 7.79 17.54 3.78
C THR A 81 6.46 17.42 3.03
N ASN A 82 5.34 17.73 3.70
CA ASN A 82 3.98 17.46 3.25
C ASN A 82 3.77 15.98 2.92
N THR A 83 4.35 15.09 3.74
CA THR A 83 4.26 13.64 3.58
C THR A 83 3.22 13.08 4.55
N GLU A 84 2.18 12.46 3.99
CA GLU A 84 1.22 11.66 4.76
C GLU A 84 1.74 10.24 4.92
N PHE A 85 1.51 9.65 6.10
CA PHE A 85 1.98 8.31 6.44
C PHE A 85 1.11 7.69 7.54
N PHE A 86 1.33 6.40 7.80
CA PHE A 86 0.61 5.65 8.81
C PHE A 86 1.50 5.30 10.00
N VAL A 87 0.89 5.26 11.19
CA VAL A 87 1.48 4.74 12.42
C VAL A 87 0.56 3.65 12.95
N TYR A 88 1.09 2.44 13.11
CA TYR A 88 0.32 1.27 13.49
C TYR A 88 1.12 0.38 14.43
N GLN A 89 0.42 -0.55 15.09
CA GLN A 89 1.06 -1.59 15.88
C GLN A 89 1.31 -2.79 14.96
N ASP A 90 2.60 -3.12 14.77
CA ASP A 90 3.01 -4.31 14.05
C ASP A 90 2.49 -5.57 14.78
N GLU A 91 1.78 -6.43 14.05
CA GLU A 91 1.08 -7.58 14.65
C GLU A 91 2.06 -8.64 15.18
N GLU A 92 3.20 -8.83 14.52
CA GLU A 92 4.18 -9.84 14.90
C GLU A 92 4.96 -9.44 16.17
N SER A 93 5.47 -8.21 16.22
CA SER A 93 6.30 -7.73 17.34
C SER A 93 5.50 -7.04 18.44
N GLY A 94 4.25 -6.65 18.18
CA GLY A 94 3.42 -5.83 19.06
C GLY A 94 3.96 -4.42 19.27
N ARG A 95 4.93 -3.96 18.48
CA ARG A 95 5.54 -2.63 18.61
C ARG A 95 4.90 -1.65 17.64
N PHE A 96 4.89 -0.39 18.03
CA PHE A 96 4.50 0.67 17.09
C PHE A 96 5.59 0.92 16.07
N VAL A 97 5.18 1.03 14.81
CA VAL A 97 6.00 1.35 13.64
C VAL A 97 5.32 2.44 12.82
N ASP A 98 6.06 3.02 11.88
CA ASP A 98 5.57 4.07 10.97
C ASP A 98 5.94 3.76 9.51
N THR A 99 5.18 4.31 8.56
CA THR A 99 5.51 4.25 7.13
C THR A 99 6.18 5.52 6.60
N TYR A 100 6.64 6.44 7.48
CA TYR A 100 7.07 7.79 7.07
C TYR A 100 8.18 7.77 6.01
N HIS A 101 9.20 6.94 6.21
CA HIS A 101 10.33 6.88 5.26
C HIS A 101 9.93 6.24 3.93
N ALA A 102 9.02 5.26 3.92
CA ALA A 102 8.49 4.71 2.68
C ALA A 102 7.79 5.83 1.90
N SER A 103 6.77 6.45 2.49
CA SER A 103 5.97 7.50 1.85
C SER A 103 6.82 8.69 1.41
N LEU A 104 7.79 9.13 2.23
CA LEU A 104 8.69 10.21 1.88
C LEU A 104 9.55 9.90 0.65
N TRP A 105 10.09 8.68 0.57
CA TRP A 105 10.97 8.29 -0.53
C TRP A 105 10.20 8.03 -1.81
N GLU A 106 9.00 7.45 -1.72
CA GLU A 106 8.06 7.26 -2.84
C GLU A 106 7.72 8.60 -3.48
N ASP A 107 7.19 9.54 -2.69
CA ASP A 107 6.88 10.91 -3.10
C ASP A 107 8.05 11.61 -3.77
N GLN A 108 9.25 11.50 -3.18
CA GLN A 108 10.45 12.14 -3.72
C GLN A 108 10.92 11.52 -5.03
N LEU A 109 10.79 10.21 -5.18
CA LEU A 109 11.22 9.50 -6.37
C LEU A 109 10.24 9.69 -7.51
N GLU A 110 8.93 9.64 -7.27
CA GLU A 110 7.91 9.90 -8.29
C GLU A 110 8.07 11.29 -8.93
N ARG A 111 8.48 12.30 -8.14
CA ARG A 111 8.79 13.64 -8.66
C ARG A 111 10.12 13.75 -9.40
N ARG A 112 11.07 12.84 -9.15
CA ARG A 112 12.45 12.90 -9.70
C ARG A 112 12.67 11.98 -10.89
N ILE A 113 11.94 10.86 -10.96
CA ILE A 113 12.08 9.88 -12.01
C ILE A 113 11.38 10.39 -13.26
N THR A 114 12.12 10.48 -14.36
CA THR A 114 11.52 10.72 -15.68
C THR A 114 10.94 9.41 -16.20
N LEU A 115 9.70 9.43 -16.72
CA LEU A 115 9.04 8.26 -17.31
C LEU A 115 9.87 7.67 -18.48
N PRO A 116 9.85 6.35 -18.70
CA PRO A 116 10.52 5.74 -19.84
C PRO A 116 9.88 6.18 -21.16
N THR A 117 10.70 6.37 -22.20
CA THR A 117 10.19 6.53 -23.55
C THR A 117 9.91 5.15 -24.15
N LEU A 118 8.63 4.86 -24.39
CA LEU A 118 8.19 3.61 -24.99
C LEU A 118 7.68 3.84 -26.42
N ASN A 119 8.00 2.92 -27.32
CA ASN A 119 7.49 2.98 -28.69
C ASN A 119 5.97 2.76 -28.72
N ASP A 120 5.33 3.45 -29.67
CA ASP A 120 3.89 3.34 -29.97
C ASP A 120 2.98 3.59 -28.74
N VAL A 121 3.47 4.38 -27.79
CA VAL A 121 2.68 4.87 -26.65
C VAL A 121 2.36 6.34 -26.89
N ASN A 122 1.11 6.62 -27.22
CA ASN A 122 0.59 7.98 -27.42
C ASN A 122 -0.10 8.56 -26.16
N ALA A 123 -0.20 7.75 -25.10
CA ALA A 123 -0.85 8.11 -23.86
C ALA A 123 0.18 8.27 -22.73
N GLU A 124 -0.21 9.02 -21.70
CA GLU A 124 0.61 9.18 -20.51
C GLU A 124 0.76 7.83 -19.78
N LEU A 125 1.98 7.53 -19.36
CA LEU A 125 2.27 6.36 -18.55
C LEU A 125 1.97 6.68 -17.09
N ASP A 126 1.31 5.76 -16.41
CA ASP A 126 1.12 5.84 -14.97
C ASP A 126 2.29 5.13 -14.27
N MET A 127 2.88 5.77 -13.27
CA MET A 127 4.01 5.25 -12.49
C MET A 127 3.76 5.43 -11.01
N VAL A 128 4.00 4.35 -10.26
CA VAL A 128 4.00 4.37 -8.79
C VAL A 128 5.31 3.77 -8.30
N VAL A 129 5.90 4.38 -7.28
CA VAL A 129 7.07 3.82 -6.58
C VAL A 129 6.60 3.21 -5.26
N LEU A 130 7.02 1.98 -4.97
CA LEU A 130 6.67 1.28 -3.73
C LEU A 130 7.90 0.80 -3.00
N PHE A 131 7.96 1.08 -1.70
CA PHE A 131 8.92 0.47 -0.77
C PHE A 131 8.23 -0.52 0.17
N ASP A 132 8.97 -1.57 0.49
CA ASP A 132 8.60 -2.53 1.52
C ASP A 132 8.91 -1.92 2.90
N ASN A 133 7.85 -1.53 3.63
CA ASN A 133 8.02 -0.85 4.91
C ASN A 133 8.72 -1.75 5.95
N ASP A 134 8.49 -3.05 5.94
CA ASP A 134 9.09 -3.96 6.91
C ASP A 134 10.60 -4.00 6.76
N LYS A 135 11.10 -4.02 5.52
CA LYS A 135 12.54 -3.90 5.24
C LYS A 135 13.10 -2.55 5.68
N ILE A 136 12.33 -1.47 5.54
CA ILE A 136 12.72 -0.14 6.04
C ILE A 136 12.80 -0.13 7.57
N GLN A 137 11.83 -0.74 8.27
CA GLN A 137 11.86 -0.84 9.73
C GLN A 137 13.09 -1.62 10.22
N GLN A 138 13.49 -2.67 9.49
CA GLN A 138 14.68 -3.49 9.81
C GLN A 138 16.00 -2.70 9.76
N LEU A 139 16.05 -1.57 9.04
CA LEU A 139 17.22 -0.68 9.07
C LEU A 139 17.39 0.05 10.43
N GLY A 140 16.34 0.10 11.25
CA GLY A 140 16.35 0.84 12.51
C GLY A 140 16.75 2.30 12.31
N ASN A 141 17.70 2.80 13.11
CA ASN A 141 18.18 4.19 12.99
C ASN A 141 18.86 4.50 11.64
N ALA A 142 19.32 3.49 10.89
CA ALA A 142 19.95 3.72 9.60
C ALA A 142 18.96 4.22 8.53
N ARG A 143 17.64 4.07 8.75
CA ARG A 143 16.61 4.61 7.85
C ARG A 143 16.61 6.14 7.77
N PHE A 144 17.09 6.82 8.81
CA PHE A 144 17.16 8.29 8.83
C PHE A 144 18.34 8.87 8.05
N ASP A 145 19.21 8.03 7.48
CA ASP A 145 20.21 8.49 6.53
C ASP A 145 19.52 8.97 5.24
N SER A 146 19.84 10.20 4.81
CA SER A 146 19.35 10.80 3.56
C SER A 146 19.53 9.93 2.31
N LYS A 147 20.42 8.93 2.33
CA LYS A 147 20.71 8.00 1.23
C LYS A 147 20.33 6.56 1.56
N ALA A 148 19.60 6.30 2.65
CA ALA A 148 19.16 4.96 3.02
C ALA A 148 18.35 4.29 1.89
N TYR A 149 17.55 5.06 1.17
CA TYR A 149 16.75 4.60 0.03
C TYR A 149 17.56 4.04 -1.16
N LEU A 150 18.88 4.27 -1.20
CA LEU A 150 19.79 3.73 -2.23
C LEU A 150 20.37 2.36 -1.85
N ARG A 151 20.05 1.84 -0.66
CA ARG A 151 20.58 0.57 -0.17
C ARG A 151 19.87 -0.62 -0.82
N THR A 152 20.58 -1.73 -0.96
CA THR A 152 20.03 -2.93 -1.62
C THR A 152 18.93 -3.59 -0.80
N GLU A 153 18.98 -3.44 0.52
CA GLU A 153 18.05 -4.03 1.49
C GLU A 153 16.65 -3.44 1.38
N VAL A 154 16.52 -2.21 0.88
CA VAL A 154 15.25 -1.48 0.72
C VAL A 154 15.02 -1.08 -0.73
N ALA A 155 15.49 -1.88 -1.69
CA ALA A 155 15.30 -1.59 -3.11
C ALA A 155 13.80 -1.47 -3.45
N PRO A 156 13.35 -0.35 -4.06
CA PRO A 156 11.94 -0.16 -4.38
C PRO A 156 11.49 -1.04 -5.55
N THR A 157 10.18 -1.21 -5.64
CA THR A 157 9.51 -1.69 -6.85
C THR A 157 8.83 -0.50 -7.53
N ILE A 158 9.20 -0.25 -8.79
CA ILE A 158 8.54 0.75 -9.64
C ILE A 158 7.48 0.03 -10.47
N LEU A 159 6.23 0.42 -10.30
CA LEU A 159 5.11 -0.05 -11.08
C LEU A 159 4.86 0.91 -12.24
N ILE A 160 4.70 0.38 -13.45
CA ILE A 160 4.40 1.18 -14.64
C ILE A 160 3.21 0.55 -15.35
N SER A 161 2.15 1.31 -15.56
CA SER A 161 0.99 0.88 -16.36
C SER A 161 1.11 1.44 -17.78
N VAL A 162 1.10 0.55 -18.77
CA VAL A 162 1.26 0.90 -20.18
C VAL A 162 -0.04 0.61 -20.93
N PRO A 163 -0.72 1.62 -21.53
CA PRO A 163 -2.03 1.46 -22.14
C PRO A 163 -1.97 0.88 -23.57
N ARG A 164 -1.28 -0.25 -23.74
CA ARG A 164 -1.24 -1.06 -24.97
C ARG A 164 -0.79 -2.48 -24.67
N LYS A 165 -0.89 -3.37 -25.66
CA LYS A 165 -0.27 -4.69 -25.59
C LYS A 165 1.25 -4.61 -25.49
N GLN A 166 1.85 -5.67 -24.97
CA GLN A 166 3.30 -5.79 -24.88
C GLN A 166 3.95 -5.76 -26.27
N SER A 167 5.08 -5.06 -26.36
CA SER A 167 5.97 -5.05 -27.52
C SER A 167 7.28 -5.78 -27.18
N GLU A 168 7.86 -6.45 -28.17
CA GLU A 168 9.15 -7.14 -28.05
C GLU A 168 10.30 -6.20 -27.65
N GLN A 169 10.16 -4.90 -27.89
CA GLN A 169 11.18 -3.90 -27.58
C GLN A 169 11.09 -3.36 -26.15
N ASP A 170 9.97 -3.58 -25.45
CA ASP A 170 9.69 -2.98 -24.15
C ASP A 170 10.73 -3.38 -23.11
N LYS A 171 11.10 -4.67 -23.08
CA LYS A 171 12.13 -5.15 -22.18
C LYS A 171 13.44 -4.38 -22.33
N THR A 172 13.86 -4.14 -23.56
CA THR A 172 15.11 -3.45 -23.87
C THR A 172 15.02 -1.97 -23.48
N GLN A 173 13.90 -1.31 -23.78
CA GLN A 173 13.67 0.10 -23.46
C GLN A 173 13.59 0.34 -21.95
N ILE A 174 12.84 -0.49 -21.23
CA ILE A 174 12.74 -0.44 -19.77
C ILE A 174 14.09 -0.76 -19.12
N THR A 175 14.84 -1.74 -19.63
CA THR A 175 16.20 -2.03 -19.11
C THR A 175 17.15 -0.86 -19.31
N ALA A 176 17.12 -0.20 -20.48
CA ALA A 176 17.97 0.96 -20.76
C ALA A 176 17.59 2.15 -19.88
N TRP A 177 16.29 2.43 -19.74
CA TRP A 177 15.77 3.45 -18.84
C TRP A 177 16.18 3.18 -17.39
N ALA A 178 16.00 1.95 -16.91
CA ALA A 178 16.38 1.52 -15.57
C ALA A 178 17.88 1.71 -15.30
N LYS A 179 18.74 1.38 -16.27
CA LYS A 179 20.19 1.65 -16.18
C LYS A 179 20.48 3.15 -16.11
N SER A 180 19.75 3.98 -16.85
CA SER A 180 19.92 5.43 -16.81
C SER A 180 19.64 6.02 -15.42
N LEU A 181 18.65 5.50 -14.67
CA LEU A 181 18.37 5.94 -13.30
C LEU A 181 19.54 5.63 -12.36
N ARG A 182 20.19 4.47 -12.56
CA ARG A 182 21.41 4.08 -11.84
C ARG A 182 22.61 4.95 -12.18
N GLU A 183 22.84 5.22 -13.46
CA GLU A 183 23.93 6.08 -13.92
C GLU A 183 23.78 7.52 -13.38
N GLN A 184 22.55 8.02 -13.30
CA GLN A 184 22.20 9.32 -12.71
C GLN A 184 22.22 9.31 -11.18
N LYS A 185 22.47 8.15 -10.54
CA LYS A 185 22.44 7.97 -9.08
C LYS A 185 21.10 8.36 -8.45
N ILE A 186 20.01 8.23 -9.21
CA ILE A 186 18.65 8.41 -8.71
C ILE A 186 18.29 7.19 -7.86
N LEU A 187 18.53 5.97 -8.38
CA LEU A 187 18.33 4.71 -7.68
C LEU A 187 19.50 3.76 -7.95
N GLN A 188 20.01 3.10 -6.92
CA GLN A 188 21.10 2.13 -7.10
C GLN A 188 20.56 0.73 -7.41
N TYR A 189 19.47 0.32 -6.76
CA TYR A 189 18.83 -0.98 -6.90
C TYR A 189 17.34 -0.78 -7.07
N MET A 190 16.69 -1.59 -7.92
CA MET A 190 15.23 -1.54 -8.09
C MET A 190 14.71 -2.74 -8.87
N THR A 191 13.42 -3.01 -8.70
CA THR A 191 12.64 -3.84 -9.61
C THR A 191 11.63 -2.96 -10.33
N VAL A 192 11.50 -3.13 -11.65
CA VAL A 192 10.48 -2.49 -12.46
C VAL A 192 9.49 -3.58 -12.86
N LYS A 193 8.23 -3.38 -12.51
CA LYS A 193 7.10 -4.20 -12.97
C LYS A 193 6.27 -3.37 -13.93
N VAL A 194 6.06 -3.89 -15.13
CA VAL A 194 5.27 -3.25 -16.17
C VAL A 194 4.01 -4.06 -16.39
N ASP A 195 2.87 -3.44 -16.12
CA ASP A 195 1.54 -3.98 -16.37
C ASP A 195 0.99 -3.35 -17.66
N TYR A 196 0.49 -4.19 -18.55
CA TYR A 196 -0.13 -3.75 -19.80
C TYR A 196 -1.63 -3.65 -19.59
N VAL A 197 -2.23 -2.52 -19.94
CA VAL A 197 -3.66 -2.25 -19.68
C VAL A 197 -4.40 -1.81 -20.93
N SER A 198 -5.70 -2.11 -21.00
CA SER A 198 -6.59 -1.58 -22.03
C SER A 198 -6.91 -0.11 -21.77
N GLU A 199 -7.56 0.57 -22.72
CA GLU A 199 -8.08 1.94 -22.53
C GLU A 199 -9.08 2.04 -21.35
N LYS A 200 -9.63 0.91 -20.91
CA LYS A 200 -10.56 0.83 -19.76
C LYS A 200 -9.86 0.45 -18.45
N GLY A 201 -8.53 0.28 -18.44
CA GLY A 201 -7.75 -0.11 -17.27
C GLY A 201 -7.73 -1.62 -16.98
N GLU A 202 -8.25 -2.45 -17.89
CA GLU A 202 -8.23 -3.90 -17.72
C GLU A 202 -6.84 -4.46 -18.03
N LEU A 203 -6.34 -5.38 -17.18
CA LEU A 203 -5.06 -6.05 -17.44
C LEU A 203 -5.11 -6.85 -18.76
N LEU A 204 -4.12 -6.60 -19.60
CA LEU A 204 -3.83 -7.34 -20.83
C LEU A 204 -2.86 -8.49 -20.54
N GLU A 205 -2.45 -9.21 -21.58
CA GLU A 205 -1.47 -10.32 -21.50
C GLU A 205 -1.84 -11.43 -20.51
N ASN A 206 -3.14 -11.62 -20.26
CA ASN A 206 -3.68 -12.52 -19.25
C ASN A 206 -3.15 -12.23 -17.84
N GLY A 207 -2.84 -10.96 -17.54
CA GLY A 207 -2.28 -10.52 -16.27
C GLY A 207 -0.77 -10.77 -16.13
N ASN A 208 -0.08 -11.17 -17.20
CA ASN A 208 1.38 -11.31 -17.15
C ASN A 208 2.06 -9.94 -17.25
N SER A 209 2.89 -9.64 -16.25
CA SER A 209 3.69 -8.43 -16.21
C SER A 209 5.11 -8.66 -16.76
N LEU A 210 5.70 -7.60 -17.30
CA LEU A 210 7.11 -7.60 -17.64
C LEU A 210 7.94 -7.13 -16.44
N PHE A 211 9.00 -7.87 -16.11
CA PHE A 211 9.88 -7.55 -14.98
C PHE A 211 11.31 -7.24 -15.45
N VAL A 212 11.89 -6.19 -14.86
CA VAL A 212 13.31 -5.84 -14.98
C VAL A 212 13.84 -5.56 -13.58
N THR A 213 14.83 -6.32 -13.13
CA THR A 213 15.53 -6.08 -11.86
C THR A 213 16.96 -5.68 -12.14
N LEU A 214 17.43 -4.64 -11.45
CA LEU A 214 18.80 -4.16 -11.54
C LEU A 214 19.46 -4.18 -10.17
#